data_AF-A0A5E5A052-F1
#
_entry.id   AF-A0A5E5A052-F1
#
_cell.length_a   1.000
_cell.length_b   1.000
_cell.length_c   1.000
_cell.angle_alpha   90.00
_cell.angle_beta   90.00
_cell.angle_gamma   90.00
#
_symmetry.space_group_name_H-M   'P 1'
#
loop_
_entity.id
_entity.type
_entity.pdbx_description
1 polymer ?
#
loop_
_entity_poly.entity_id
_entity_poly.type
_entity_poly.pdbx_seq_one_letter_code
_entity_poly.pdbx_strand_id
1 'polypeptide(L)'
;MLSVSSAHAQLTESEYLLAGLKIAKAPADLPAQLFVPAEWTAGLRRLGATTLANNREAGACLGIKAQARSEDRNVLMNRYATLVAGKAQMDPATYAAQEKALRDQIEGKGSLENSGINWVVGKIQDGEDMSVQIEVNGLKCEGESVSSAHTHPKPSAAVPSDGDFGYLMHVRQAYSMMVVYEGTNVCAVLKTAQASRENPEHAMAIFIAHQNAVGFEALRHGIGKPGALTDKLYAGVASAAETLGMGLYCGILDGPLKRIKPDAPNVNDEMFVLQAKNLLLSLKLANTQEHREALTYPFTPAIDPAFRRAIAQYGIDETMVSRLTPFALYVTLLEQVLKEQFITGDLFGFFLPDFRSSVPTPITVARSRCYRSDTAKEYKCSLAQTEVRSSVDMTAGRRYSLFDSVDKTSVIVDPAAGLRRGVLLRDTSKQTYQGTCRFNGDVCVPEGKGEVTFKGVMRVQGTFVDGDLIGEAIQTREDSGETWKVNYEADGYREIERLK
;
A
#
# COMPACT_ATOMS: atom_id res chain seq x y z
N MET A 1 21.06 -40.10 -46.42
CA MET A 1 20.61 -39.75 -45.05
C MET A 1 20.80 -38.25 -44.89
N LEU A 2 19.72 -37.49 -44.93
CA LEU A 2 19.75 -36.04 -44.71
C LEU A 2 19.85 -35.82 -43.21
N SER A 3 20.97 -35.22 -42.80
CA SER A 3 21.23 -34.70 -41.46
C SER A 3 20.11 -33.74 -41.07
N VAL A 4 19.29 -34.15 -40.10
CA VAL A 4 18.41 -33.23 -39.38
C VAL A 4 19.30 -32.50 -38.40
N SER A 5 19.81 -31.33 -38.79
CA SER A 5 20.39 -30.41 -37.81
C SER A 5 19.26 -29.96 -36.90
N SER A 6 19.21 -30.49 -35.68
CA SER A 6 18.44 -29.89 -34.60
C SER A 6 19.08 -28.55 -34.27
N ALA A 7 18.73 -27.50 -35.03
CA ALA A 7 19.03 -26.13 -34.64
C ALA A 7 18.29 -25.90 -33.31
N HIS A 8 19.03 -25.97 -32.21
CA HIS A 8 18.52 -25.64 -30.89
C HIS A 8 18.22 -24.14 -30.96
N ALA A 9 16.94 -23.75 -30.86
CA ALA A 9 16.56 -22.35 -30.88
C ALA A 9 17.23 -21.66 -29.67
N GLN A 10 18.22 -20.80 -29.94
CA GLN A 10 18.88 -20.02 -28.92
C GLN A 10 17.87 -19.01 -28.37
N LEU A 11 17.67 -19.00 -27.04
CA LEU A 11 16.76 -18.06 -26.40
C LEU A 11 17.18 -16.61 -26.72
N THR A 12 16.19 -15.76 -26.94
CA THR A 12 16.37 -14.32 -27.09
C THR A 12 16.78 -13.68 -25.77
N GLU A 13 17.35 -12.47 -25.82
CA GLU A 13 17.69 -11.72 -24.60
C GLU A 13 16.47 -11.45 -23.71
N SER A 14 15.30 -11.20 -24.30
CA SER A 14 14.05 -10.99 -23.54
C SER A 14 13.65 -12.25 -22.76
N GLU A 15 13.74 -13.42 -23.40
CA GLU A 15 13.48 -14.72 -22.77
C GLU A 15 14.44 -15.00 -21.61
N TYR A 16 15.74 -14.75 -21.82
CA TYR A 16 16.74 -14.93 -20.76
C TYR A 16 16.47 -14.02 -19.55
N LEU A 17 16.11 -12.76 -19.79
CA LEU A 17 15.82 -11.79 -18.73
C LEU A 17 14.50 -12.12 -18.00
N LEU A 18 13.41 -12.36 -18.74
CA LEU A 18 12.11 -12.68 -18.16
C LEU A 18 12.15 -13.97 -17.32
N ALA A 19 12.95 -14.95 -17.71
CA ALA A 19 13.14 -16.17 -16.93
C ALA A 19 14.17 -16.06 -15.79
N GLY A 20 14.82 -14.91 -15.60
CA GLY A 20 15.88 -14.76 -14.60
C GLY A 20 17.14 -15.60 -14.87
N LEU A 21 17.29 -16.13 -16.09
CA LEU A 21 18.47 -16.87 -16.53
C LEU A 21 19.64 -15.92 -16.86
N LYS A 22 19.32 -14.68 -17.24
CA LYS A 22 20.23 -13.54 -17.28
C LYS A 22 19.69 -12.49 -16.31
N ILE A 23 20.58 -11.93 -15.49
CA ILE A 23 20.23 -10.91 -14.50
C ILE A 23 21.06 -9.66 -14.81
N ALA A 24 20.38 -8.56 -15.15
CA ALA A 24 21.02 -7.25 -15.28
C ALA A 24 21.58 -6.78 -13.94
N LYS A 25 22.68 -6.01 -13.92
CA LYS A 25 23.27 -5.56 -12.65
C LYS A 25 22.47 -4.43 -12.03
N ALA A 26 22.09 -3.45 -12.84
CA ALA A 26 21.33 -2.27 -12.43
C ALA A 26 20.27 -1.91 -13.48
N PRO A 27 19.30 -1.03 -13.16
CA PRO A 27 18.29 -0.58 -14.11
C PRO A 27 18.86 0.01 -15.41
N ALA A 28 20.04 0.64 -15.37
CA ALA A 28 20.68 1.19 -16.56
C ALA A 28 21.07 0.13 -17.60
N ASP A 29 21.29 -1.13 -17.17
CA ASP A 29 21.68 -2.24 -18.06
C ASP A 29 20.46 -2.94 -18.70
N LEU A 30 19.25 -2.53 -18.33
CA LEU A 30 18.01 -3.10 -18.84
C LEU A 30 17.70 -2.62 -20.27
N PRO A 31 17.20 -3.49 -21.17
CA PRO A 31 16.91 -3.11 -22.55
C PRO A 31 15.75 -2.10 -22.65
N ALA A 32 15.64 -1.43 -23.79
CA ALA A 32 14.54 -0.49 -24.03
C ALA A 32 13.17 -1.18 -24.21
N GLN A 33 13.18 -2.44 -24.62
CA GLN A 33 11.97 -3.24 -24.87
C GLN A 33 12.18 -4.72 -24.55
N LEU A 34 11.09 -5.40 -24.22
CA LEU A 34 11.03 -6.85 -24.02
C LEU A 34 9.96 -7.47 -24.91
N PHE A 35 10.14 -8.75 -25.24
CA PHE A 35 9.13 -9.56 -25.92
C PHE A 35 8.73 -10.73 -25.03
N VAL A 36 7.41 -10.92 -24.87
CA VAL A 36 6.87 -12.07 -24.14
C VAL A 36 7.06 -13.32 -24.99
N PRO A 37 7.52 -14.47 -24.43
CA PRO A 37 7.59 -15.73 -25.14
C PRO A 37 6.25 -16.08 -25.79
N ALA A 38 6.27 -16.44 -27.08
CA ALA A 38 5.06 -16.67 -27.87
C ALA A 38 4.15 -17.72 -27.22
N GLU A 39 4.72 -18.76 -26.62
CA GLU A 39 4.01 -19.85 -25.95
C GLU A 39 3.30 -19.37 -24.67
N TRP A 40 3.79 -18.32 -24.01
CA TRP A 40 3.11 -17.73 -22.85
C TRP A 40 1.88 -16.92 -23.27
N THR A 41 1.89 -16.29 -24.45
CA THR A 41 0.81 -15.38 -24.88
C THR A 41 -0.56 -16.05 -24.85
N ALA A 42 -0.71 -17.27 -25.37
CA ALA A 42 -1.99 -17.98 -25.35
C ALA A 42 -2.50 -18.25 -23.92
N GLY A 43 -1.59 -18.57 -22.98
CA GLY A 43 -1.94 -18.75 -21.57
C GLY A 43 -2.34 -17.44 -20.89
N LEU A 44 -1.63 -16.35 -21.17
CA LEU A 44 -1.93 -15.01 -20.65
C LEU A 44 -3.27 -14.46 -21.18
N ARG A 45 -3.62 -14.73 -22.45
CA ARG A 45 -4.98 -14.42 -22.97
C ARG A 45 -6.07 -15.19 -22.22
N ARG A 46 -5.83 -16.47 -21.92
CA ARG A 46 -6.79 -17.29 -21.14
C ARG A 46 -6.96 -16.77 -19.71
N LEU A 47 -5.88 -16.35 -19.06
CA LEU A 47 -5.94 -15.68 -17.74
C LEU A 47 -6.87 -14.46 -17.77
N GLY A 48 -6.66 -13.57 -18.74
CA GLY A 48 -7.52 -12.39 -18.92
C GLY A 48 -8.99 -12.73 -19.16
N ALA A 49 -9.26 -13.76 -19.98
CA ALA A 49 -10.61 -14.24 -20.22
C ALA A 49 -11.28 -14.81 -18.95
N THR A 50 -10.54 -15.55 -18.12
CA THR A 50 -11.05 -16.07 -16.83
C THR A 50 -11.47 -14.93 -15.90
N THR A 51 -10.65 -13.89 -15.77
CA THR A 51 -11.00 -12.72 -14.95
C THR A 51 -12.19 -11.96 -15.48
N LEU A 52 -12.32 -11.81 -16.80
CA LEU A 52 -13.50 -11.20 -17.42
C LEU A 52 -14.78 -12.02 -17.15
N ALA A 53 -14.69 -13.35 -17.14
CA ALA A 53 -15.82 -14.23 -16.89
C ALA A 53 -16.24 -14.25 -15.41
N ASN A 54 -15.27 -14.26 -14.49
CA ASN A 54 -15.52 -14.47 -13.06
C ASN A 54 -15.53 -13.18 -12.24
N ASN A 55 -15.10 -12.06 -12.82
CA ASN A 55 -14.88 -10.78 -12.13
C ASN A 55 -14.01 -10.91 -10.86
N ARG A 56 -12.99 -11.76 -10.94
CA ARG A 56 -12.01 -12.03 -9.88
C ARG A 56 -10.61 -12.10 -10.46
N GLU A 57 -9.60 -11.79 -9.65
CA GLU A 57 -8.21 -12.01 -10.04
C GLU A 57 -7.97 -13.47 -10.40
N ALA A 58 -7.10 -13.70 -11.37
CA ALA A 58 -6.64 -15.03 -11.76
C ALA A 58 -5.13 -14.99 -11.92
N GLY A 59 -4.45 -16.08 -11.59
CA GLY A 59 -3.00 -16.15 -11.60
C GLY A 59 -2.48 -17.48 -12.14
N ALA A 60 -1.27 -17.48 -12.68
CA ALA A 60 -0.57 -18.70 -13.09
C ALA A 60 0.95 -18.54 -12.97
N CYS A 61 1.63 -19.67 -12.81
CA CYS A 61 3.08 -19.71 -12.96
C CYS A 61 3.45 -19.63 -14.44
N LEU A 62 4.57 -18.97 -14.72
CA LEU A 62 5.22 -18.97 -16.02
C LEU A 62 6.52 -19.77 -15.90
N GLY A 63 6.62 -20.85 -16.67
CA GLY A 63 7.63 -21.88 -16.45
C GLY A 63 8.42 -22.27 -17.69
N ILE A 64 9.50 -22.99 -17.43
CA ILE A 64 10.34 -23.67 -18.41
C ILE A 64 10.27 -25.18 -18.18
N LYS A 65 10.10 -25.95 -19.26
CA LYS A 65 10.31 -27.40 -19.28
C LYS A 65 11.42 -27.76 -20.25
N ALA A 66 12.46 -28.42 -19.75
CA ALA A 66 13.43 -29.10 -20.60
C ALA A 66 12.78 -30.37 -21.19
N GLN A 67 12.95 -30.64 -22.49
CA GLN A 67 12.29 -31.78 -23.15
C GLN A 67 12.61 -33.12 -22.48
N ALA A 68 13.88 -33.38 -22.12
CA ALA A 68 14.27 -34.60 -21.42
C ALA A 68 13.71 -34.70 -19.98
N ARG A 69 13.59 -33.58 -19.26
CA ARG A 69 12.98 -33.55 -17.91
C ARG A 69 11.48 -33.89 -17.94
N SER A 70 10.80 -33.72 -19.08
CA SER A 70 9.36 -33.96 -19.16
C SER A 70 9.00 -35.42 -18.91
N GLU A 71 9.84 -36.36 -19.37
CA GLU A 71 9.64 -37.79 -19.19
C GLU A 71 9.83 -38.20 -17.72
N ASP A 72 10.94 -37.78 -17.09
CA ASP A 72 11.21 -38.02 -15.67
C ASP A 72 10.17 -37.36 -14.76
N ARG A 73 9.75 -36.13 -15.06
CA ARG A 73 8.74 -35.40 -14.30
C ARG A 73 7.38 -36.10 -14.38
N ASN A 74 6.99 -36.62 -15.53
CA ASN A 74 5.72 -37.36 -15.65
C ASN A 74 5.73 -38.64 -14.79
N VAL A 75 6.85 -39.35 -14.75
CA VAL A 75 7.04 -40.51 -13.87
C VAL A 75 6.95 -40.11 -12.40
N LEU A 76 7.63 -39.03 -11.99
CA LEU A 76 7.61 -38.53 -10.62
C LEU A 76 6.22 -37.99 -10.21
N MET A 77 5.51 -37.30 -11.11
CA MET A 77 4.14 -36.81 -10.88
C MET A 77 3.14 -37.95 -10.75
N ASN A 78 3.31 -39.05 -11.52
CA ASN A 78 2.49 -40.25 -11.35
C ASN A 78 2.73 -40.91 -9.98
N ARG A 79 4.00 -40.97 -9.54
CA ARG A 79 4.34 -41.43 -8.19
C ARG A 79 3.74 -40.52 -7.10
N TYR A 80 3.71 -39.21 -7.33
CA TYR A 80 3.09 -38.24 -6.42
C TYR A 80 1.58 -38.43 -6.34
N ALA A 81 0.89 -38.55 -7.48
CA ALA A 81 -0.55 -38.82 -7.53
C ALA A 81 -0.91 -40.13 -6.81
N THR A 82 -0.07 -41.15 -6.95
CA THR A 82 -0.22 -42.44 -6.25
C THR A 82 -0.04 -42.26 -4.74
N LEU A 83 0.94 -41.48 -4.30
CA LEU A 83 1.17 -41.16 -2.89
C LEU A 83 -0.03 -40.41 -2.28
N VAL A 84 -0.59 -39.42 -2.99
CA VAL A 84 -1.78 -38.67 -2.55
C VAL A 84 -3.01 -39.59 -2.45
N ALA A 85 -3.23 -40.46 -3.43
CA ALA A 85 -4.33 -41.42 -3.40
C ALA A 85 -4.21 -42.42 -2.23
N GLY A 86 -2.98 -42.76 -1.82
CA GLY A 86 -2.68 -43.63 -0.69
C GLY A 86 -2.66 -42.95 0.68
N LYS A 87 -2.90 -41.63 0.77
CA LYS A 87 -2.75 -40.84 2.02
C LYS A 87 -3.54 -41.44 3.20
N ALA A 88 -4.75 -41.93 2.95
CA ALA A 88 -5.61 -42.50 3.99
C ALA A 88 -5.09 -43.83 4.58
N GLN A 89 -4.13 -44.47 3.92
CA GLN A 89 -3.55 -45.77 4.31
C GLN A 89 -2.14 -45.63 4.90
N MET A 90 -1.64 -44.40 5.05
CA MET A 90 -0.29 -44.12 5.53
C MET A 90 -0.30 -43.38 6.86
N ASP A 91 0.72 -43.63 7.68
CA ASP A 91 1.01 -42.79 8.84
C ASP A 91 1.29 -41.33 8.39
N PRO A 92 0.74 -40.31 9.08
CA PRO A 92 0.92 -38.90 8.72
C PRO A 92 2.38 -38.44 8.62
N ALA A 93 3.27 -38.91 9.51
CA ALA A 93 4.68 -38.51 9.49
C ALA A 93 5.43 -39.12 8.30
N THR A 94 5.14 -40.38 7.98
CA THR A 94 5.67 -41.11 6.82
C THR A 94 5.18 -40.50 5.51
N TYR A 95 3.89 -40.16 5.43
CA TYR A 95 3.34 -39.43 4.28
C TYR A 95 4.06 -38.10 4.09
N ALA A 96 4.18 -37.28 5.13
CA ALA A 96 4.85 -35.98 5.05
C ALA A 96 6.32 -36.08 4.60
N ALA A 97 7.06 -37.07 5.10
CA ALA A 97 8.46 -37.28 4.72
C ALA A 97 8.60 -37.74 3.25
N GLN A 98 7.77 -38.68 2.79
CA GLN A 98 7.78 -39.13 1.40
C GLN A 98 7.27 -38.07 0.44
N GLU A 99 6.25 -37.30 0.85
CA GLU A 99 5.73 -36.19 0.08
C GLU A 99 6.83 -35.14 -0.13
N LYS A 100 7.54 -34.78 0.93
CA LYS A 100 8.66 -33.83 0.86
C LYS A 100 9.78 -34.33 -0.05
N ALA A 101 10.22 -35.58 0.13
CA ALA A 101 11.30 -36.14 -0.69
C ALA A 101 10.95 -36.20 -2.19
N LEU A 102 9.70 -36.53 -2.52
CA LEU A 102 9.24 -36.58 -3.90
C LEU A 102 9.09 -35.17 -4.50
N ARG A 103 8.62 -34.20 -3.70
CA ARG A 103 8.61 -32.78 -4.09
C ARG A 103 10.02 -32.27 -4.37
N ASP A 104 10.97 -32.54 -3.48
CA ASP A 104 12.38 -32.14 -3.66
C ASP A 104 12.98 -32.72 -4.96
N GLN A 105 12.58 -33.93 -5.38
CA GLN A 105 12.99 -34.55 -6.65
C GLN A 105 12.31 -33.93 -7.87
N ILE A 106 11.03 -33.58 -7.76
CA ILE A 106 10.29 -32.87 -8.82
C ILE A 106 10.84 -31.45 -9.02
N GLU A 107 11.27 -30.81 -7.93
CA GLU A 107 11.81 -29.45 -7.87
C GLU A 107 13.33 -29.39 -8.14
N GLY A 108 13.99 -30.54 -8.30
CA GLY A 108 15.42 -30.64 -8.57
C GLY A 108 15.84 -30.01 -9.92
N LYS A 109 16.91 -29.21 -9.90
CA LYS A 109 17.49 -28.56 -11.08
C LYS A 109 18.22 -29.57 -11.98
N GLY A 110 17.60 -30.01 -13.07
CA GLY A 110 18.30 -30.67 -14.19
C GLY A 110 19.12 -29.70 -15.07
N SER A 111 19.94 -30.20 -15.98
CA SER A 111 20.70 -29.36 -16.90
C SER A 111 19.79 -28.74 -17.97
N LEU A 112 19.75 -27.40 -18.05
CA LEU A 112 19.06 -26.63 -19.10
C LEU A 112 19.91 -26.51 -20.39
N GLU A 113 21.14 -27.05 -20.38
CA GLU A 113 22.17 -26.72 -21.38
C GLU A 113 22.10 -27.61 -22.64
N ASN A 114 21.46 -28.78 -22.57
CA ASN A 114 21.55 -29.83 -23.61
C ASN A 114 20.21 -30.33 -24.17
N SER A 115 19.07 -29.71 -23.85
CA SER A 115 17.75 -30.14 -24.36
C SER A 115 16.89 -28.95 -24.77
N GLY A 116 16.00 -29.15 -25.76
CA GLY A 116 15.06 -28.11 -26.19
C GLY A 116 14.24 -27.56 -25.02
N ILE A 117 14.07 -26.23 -24.98
CA ILE A 117 13.31 -25.51 -23.96
C ILE A 117 11.88 -25.31 -24.47
N ASN A 118 10.89 -25.76 -23.70
CA ASN A 118 9.49 -25.44 -23.91
C ASN A 118 9.02 -24.46 -22.84
N TRP A 119 8.60 -23.28 -23.26
CA TRP A 119 7.90 -22.30 -22.43
C TRP A 119 6.48 -22.78 -22.15
N VAL A 120 6.07 -22.73 -20.90
CA VAL A 120 4.76 -23.26 -20.46
C VAL A 120 4.10 -22.33 -19.46
N VAL A 121 2.77 -22.37 -19.46
CA VAL A 121 1.94 -21.67 -18.47
C VAL A 121 1.29 -22.72 -17.58
N GLY A 122 1.42 -22.52 -16.27
CA GLY A 122 0.82 -23.39 -15.26
C GLY A 122 -0.71 -23.40 -15.32
N LYS A 123 -1.32 -24.24 -14.47
CA LYS A 123 -2.77 -24.24 -14.31
C LYS A 123 -3.22 -22.87 -13.78
N ILE A 124 -4.26 -22.30 -14.39
CA ILE A 124 -4.88 -21.06 -13.93
C ILE A 124 -5.47 -21.31 -12.54
N GLN A 125 -5.17 -20.40 -11.62
CA GLN A 125 -5.61 -20.40 -10.24
C GLN A 125 -6.54 -19.20 -10.06
N ASP A 126 -7.76 -19.46 -9.61
CA ASP A 126 -8.71 -18.39 -9.30
C ASP A 126 -8.32 -17.76 -7.95
N GLY A 127 -8.33 -16.43 -7.90
CA GLY A 127 -8.19 -15.66 -6.68
C GLY A 127 -9.52 -15.45 -5.97
N GLU A 128 -9.43 -14.73 -4.87
CA GLU A 128 -10.57 -14.09 -4.20
C GLU A 128 -10.69 -12.63 -4.70
N ASP A 129 -11.85 -11.99 -4.49
CA ASP A 129 -12.27 -10.68 -5.05
C ASP A 129 -11.18 -9.82 -5.73
N MET A 130 -10.12 -9.41 -5.01
CA MET A 130 -9.04 -8.54 -5.47
C MET A 130 -7.63 -9.09 -5.15
N SER A 131 -7.48 -10.40 -4.99
CA SER A 131 -6.17 -11.00 -4.70
C SER A 131 -6.10 -12.44 -5.19
N VAL A 132 -4.98 -12.80 -5.82
CA VAL A 132 -4.65 -14.20 -6.12
C VAL A 132 -3.33 -14.61 -5.49
N GLN A 133 -3.35 -15.72 -4.76
CA GLN A 133 -2.13 -16.38 -4.32
C GLN A 133 -1.73 -17.45 -5.34
N ILE A 134 -0.63 -17.20 -6.06
CA ILE A 134 -0.10 -18.16 -7.02
C ILE A 134 0.73 -19.18 -6.25
N GLU A 135 0.21 -20.38 -6.06
CA GLU A 135 1.01 -21.47 -5.49
C GLU A 135 2.08 -21.89 -6.50
N VAL A 136 3.34 -21.70 -6.10
CA VAL A 136 4.53 -22.00 -6.92
C VAL A 136 4.98 -23.47 -6.76
N ASN A 137 4.29 -24.24 -5.90
CA ASN A 137 4.58 -25.64 -5.74
C ASN A 137 4.34 -26.38 -7.08
N GLY A 138 5.21 -27.34 -7.42
CA GLY A 138 5.24 -27.97 -8.74
C GLY A 138 3.96 -28.72 -9.17
N LEU A 139 2.89 -28.70 -8.37
CA LEU A 139 1.57 -29.26 -8.67
C LEU A 139 0.70 -28.32 -9.50
N LYS A 140 0.82 -27.00 -9.30
CA LYS A 140 0.07 -25.99 -10.06
C LYS A 140 0.93 -25.29 -11.11
N CYS A 141 2.24 -25.24 -10.90
CA CYS A 141 3.16 -24.85 -11.97
C CYS A 141 3.40 -26.02 -12.93
N GLU A 142 3.32 -25.73 -14.21
CA GLU A 142 3.83 -26.63 -15.23
C GLU A 142 5.33 -26.37 -15.42
N GLY A 143 6.20 -27.28 -14.96
CA GLY A 143 7.67 -27.12 -15.09
C GLY A 143 8.34 -26.33 -13.96
N GLU A 144 9.56 -25.85 -14.21
CA GLU A 144 10.31 -24.98 -13.29
C GLU A 144 9.77 -23.55 -13.43
N SER A 145 9.19 -23.01 -12.34
CA SER A 145 8.63 -21.65 -12.35
C SER A 145 9.76 -20.63 -12.40
N VAL A 146 9.74 -19.78 -13.42
CA VAL A 146 10.74 -18.73 -13.64
C VAL A 146 10.16 -17.32 -13.53
N SER A 147 8.84 -17.21 -13.65
CA SER A 147 8.08 -15.97 -13.52
C SER A 147 6.65 -16.29 -13.09
N SER A 148 5.85 -15.26 -12.84
CA SER A 148 4.43 -15.38 -12.54
C SER A 148 3.63 -14.34 -13.31
N ALA A 149 2.35 -14.64 -13.54
CA ALA A 149 1.41 -13.66 -14.06
C ALA A 149 0.10 -13.70 -13.31
N HIS A 150 -0.49 -12.55 -13.06
CA HIS A 150 -1.86 -12.40 -12.61
C HIS A 150 -2.61 -11.31 -13.37
N THR A 151 -3.87 -11.14 -13.04
CA THR A 151 -4.80 -10.19 -13.65
C THR A 151 -5.51 -9.40 -12.55
N HIS A 152 -6.02 -8.22 -12.89
CA HIS A 152 -6.93 -7.46 -12.02
C HIS A 152 -8.32 -7.37 -12.64
N PRO A 153 -9.43 -7.50 -11.86
CA PRO A 153 -10.77 -7.23 -12.36
C PRO A 153 -10.96 -5.73 -12.66
N LYS A 154 -11.97 -5.40 -13.48
CA LYS A 154 -12.33 -4.00 -13.72
C LYS A 154 -12.80 -3.35 -12.41
N PRO A 155 -12.51 -2.06 -12.19
CA PRO A 155 -11.89 -1.09 -13.11
C PRO A 155 -10.37 -0.93 -12.96
N SER A 156 -9.66 -1.85 -12.31
CA SER A 156 -8.22 -1.72 -12.00
C SER A 156 -7.35 -1.63 -13.25
N ALA A 157 -6.22 -0.94 -13.15
CA ALA A 157 -5.25 -0.82 -14.24
C ALA A 157 -4.32 -2.03 -14.34
N ALA A 158 -3.71 -2.23 -15.51
CA ALA A 158 -2.81 -3.35 -15.80
C ALA A 158 -1.41 -3.20 -15.16
N VAL A 159 -1.31 -2.75 -13.91
CA VAL A 159 -0.02 -2.44 -13.28
C VAL A 159 0.19 -3.24 -12.00
N PRO A 160 1.43 -3.61 -11.67
CA PRO A 160 1.74 -4.22 -10.39
C PRO A 160 1.32 -3.34 -9.21
N SER A 161 0.89 -3.99 -8.14
CA SER A 161 0.55 -3.42 -6.83
C SER A 161 1.77 -3.37 -5.90
N ASP A 162 1.59 -2.78 -4.72
CA ASP A 162 2.50 -2.89 -3.59
C ASP A 162 2.73 -4.35 -3.19
N GLY A 163 1.66 -5.15 -3.11
CA GLY A 163 1.74 -6.59 -2.83
C GLY A 163 2.64 -7.35 -3.83
N ASP A 164 2.60 -6.97 -5.11
CA ASP A 164 3.42 -7.55 -6.17
C ASP A 164 4.92 -7.24 -5.98
N PHE A 165 5.22 -6.00 -5.59
CA PHE A 165 6.58 -5.57 -5.27
C PHE A 165 7.10 -6.29 -4.02
N GLY A 166 6.28 -6.40 -2.98
CA GLY A 166 6.59 -7.17 -1.78
C GLY A 166 6.86 -8.64 -2.10
N TYR A 167 6.00 -9.27 -2.90
CA TYR A 167 6.16 -10.65 -3.35
C TYR A 167 7.48 -10.85 -4.12
N LEU A 168 7.78 -9.97 -5.08
CA LEU A 168 8.99 -10.08 -5.91
C LEU A 168 10.28 -9.92 -5.10
N MET A 169 10.26 -9.18 -3.98
CA MET A 169 11.37 -9.13 -3.02
C MET A 169 11.40 -10.35 -2.10
N HIS A 170 10.24 -10.83 -1.65
CA HIS A 170 10.13 -11.98 -0.77
C HIS A 170 10.62 -13.27 -1.45
N VAL A 171 10.18 -13.52 -2.69
CA VAL A 171 10.58 -14.70 -3.47
C VAL A 171 11.90 -14.39 -4.17
N ARG A 172 13.02 -14.68 -3.51
CA ARG A 172 14.38 -14.38 -4.01
C ARG A 172 14.69 -14.88 -5.42
N GLN A 173 14.05 -15.98 -5.84
CA GLN A 173 14.24 -16.59 -7.16
C GLN A 173 13.32 -16.02 -8.25
N ALA A 174 12.31 -15.21 -7.87
CA ALA A 174 11.47 -14.51 -8.82
C ALA A 174 12.23 -13.28 -9.34
N TYR A 175 12.55 -13.28 -10.63
CA TYR A 175 13.21 -12.16 -11.30
C TYR A 175 12.27 -11.34 -12.17
N SER A 176 11.08 -11.86 -12.46
CA SER A 176 10.05 -11.09 -13.13
C SER A 176 8.66 -11.50 -12.67
N MET A 177 7.71 -10.60 -12.90
CA MET A 177 6.28 -10.82 -12.72
C MET A 177 5.53 -10.03 -13.80
N MET A 178 4.38 -10.52 -14.24
CA MET A 178 3.53 -9.86 -15.20
C MET A 178 2.11 -9.62 -14.65
N VAL A 179 1.52 -8.49 -15.01
CA VAL A 179 0.10 -8.19 -14.78
C VAL A 179 -0.58 -8.07 -16.14
N VAL A 180 -1.62 -8.87 -16.36
CA VAL A 180 -2.37 -8.92 -17.60
C VAL A 180 -3.74 -8.28 -17.41
N TYR A 181 -4.15 -7.45 -18.36
CA TYR A 181 -5.45 -6.79 -18.35
C TYR A 181 -6.23 -7.10 -19.62
N GLU A 182 -7.46 -7.58 -19.45
CA GLU A 182 -8.39 -7.99 -20.52
C GLU A 182 -7.78 -8.98 -21.53
N GLY A 183 -6.72 -9.69 -21.14
CA GLY A 183 -6.00 -10.61 -22.02
C GLY A 183 -5.27 -9.94 -23.19
N THR A 184 -5.10 -8.61 -23.18
CA THR A 184 -4.52 -7.86 -24.30
C THR A 184 -3.35 -6.99 -23.88
N ASN A 185 -3.50 -6.23 -22.79
CA ASN A 185 -2.44 -5.39 -22.25
C ASN A 185 -1.68 -6.15 -21.18
N VAL A 186 -0.37 -5.97 -21.14
CA VAL A 186 0.49 -6.58 -20.12
C VAL A 186 1.53 -5.58 -19.66
N CYS A 187 1.75 -5.55 -18.34
CA CYS A 187 2.94 -4.94 -17.76
C CYS A 187 3.79 -6.02 -17.11
N ALA A 188 5.11 -5.89 -17.23
CA ALA A 188 6.09 -6.75 -16.59
C ALA A 188 7.03 -5.92 -15.73
N VAL A 189 7.33 -6.39 -14.52
CA VAL A 189 8.42 -5.87 -13.69
C VAL A 189 9.59 -6.83 -13.81
N LEU A 190 10.78 -6.28 -14.03
CA LEU A 190 12.02 -7.03 -14.14
C LEU A 190 12.99 -6.59 -13.05
N LYS A 191 13.37 -7.55 -12.20
CA LYS A 191 14.27 -7.40 -11.07
C LYS A 191 15.73 -7.49 -11.51
N THR A 192 16.55 -6.53 -11.10
CA THR A 192 18.01 -6.58 -11.32
C THR A 192 18.73 -7.13 -10.10
N ALA A 193 20.05 -7.37 -10.20
CA ALA A 193 20.86 -7.82 -9.08
C ALA A 193 20.89 -6.79 -7.92
N GLN A 194 20.73 -5.49 -8.22
CA GLN A 194 20.60 -4.43 -7.21
C GLN A 194 19.34 -4.64 -6.35
N ALA A 195 18.19 -4.90 -6.98
CA ALA A 195 16.92 -5.08 -6.31
C ALA A 195 16.88 -6.29 -5.37
N SER A 196 17.62 -7.36 -5.67
CA SER A 196 17.66 -8.59 -4.85
C SER A 196 18.17 -8.41 -3.42
N ARG A 197 18.61 -7.20 -3.03
CA ARG A 197 19.07 -6.86 -1.69
C ARG A 197 18.01 -6.18 -0.84
N GLU A 198 16.92 -5.70 -1.45
CA GLU A 198 15.86 -5.00 -0.75
C GLU A 198 14.98 -5.98 0.04
N ASN A 199 14.45 -5.52 1.17
CA ASN A 199 13.48 -6.28 1.96
C ASN A 199 12.03 -6.02 1.44
N PRO A 200 11.08 -6.96 1.65
CA PRO A 200 9.71 -6.82 1.15
C PRO A 200 8.97 -5.58 1.67
N GLU A 201 9.12 -5.26 2.94
CA GLU A 201 8.44 -4.14 3.60
C GLU A 201 8.91 -2.79 3.04
N HIS A 202 10.21 -2.66 2.78
CA HIS A 202 10.81 -1.49 2.15
C HIS A 202 10.29 -1.31 0.71
N ALA A 203 10.19 -2.42 -0.05
CA ALA A 203 9.67 -2.36 -1.41
C ALA A 203 8.20 -1.92 -1.46
N MET A 204 7.37 -2.41 -0.55
CA MET A 204 5.98 -1.96 -0.39
C MET A 204 5.93 -0.48 0.01
N ALA A 205 6.73 -0.04 0.98
CA ALA A 205 6.78 1.34 1.44
C ALA A 205 7.17 2.31 0.30
N ILE A 206 8.20 1.97 -0.48
CA ILE A 206 8.62 2.74 -1.65
C ILE A 206 7.49 2.79 -2.68
N PHE A 207 6.84 1.66 -2.99
CA PHE A 207 5.71 1.65 -3.92
C PHE A 207 4.59 2.61 -3.49
N ILE A 208 4.12 2.49 -2.25
CA ILE A 208 3.03 3.33 -1.71
C ILE A 208 3.42 4.82 -1.79
N ALA A 209 4.63 5.18 -1.38
CA ALA A 209 5.10 6.56 -1.41
C ALA A 209 5.20 7.14 -2.83
N HIS A 210 5.68 6.36 -3.81
CA HIS A 210 5.73 6.80 -5.21
C HIS A 210 4.34 6.91 -5.84
N GLN A 211 3.40 6.03 -5.51
CA GLN A 211 1.99 6.18 -5.90
C GLN A 211 1.40 7.48 -5.36
N ASN A 212 1.59 7.73 -4.07
CA ASN A 212 1.16 8.96 -3.42
C ASN A 212 1.81 10.20 -4.07
N ALA A 213 3.08 10.13 -4.49
CA ALA A 213 3.76 11.23 -5.18
C ALA A 213 3.03 11.65 -6.46
N VAL A 214 2.62 10.66 -7.26
CA VAL A 214 1.84 10.90 -8.49
C VAL A 214 0.50 11.53 -8.17
N GLY A 215 -0.22 11.00 -7.17
CA GLY A 215 -1.48 11.58 -6.73
C GLY A 215 -1.31 13.03 -6.26
N PHE A 216 -0.28 13.33 -5.48
CA PHE A 216 -0.02 14.67 -4.97
C PHE A 216 0.34 15.64 -6.09
N GLU A 217 1.19 15.24 -7.03
CA GLU A 217 1.49 16.04 -8.22
C GLU A 217 0.20 16.33 -9.01
N ALA A 218 -0.64 15.32 -9.21
CA ALA A 218 -1.92 15.47 -9.90
C ALA A 218 -2.87 16.45 -9.17
N LEU A 219 -2.94 16.41 -7.84
CA LEU A 219 -3.71 17.35 -7.04
C LEU A 219 -3.18 18.78 -7.20
N ARG A 220 -1.86 18.98 -7.19
CA ARG A 220 -1.21 20.29 -7.38
C ARG A 220 -1.49 20.89 -8.75
N HIS A 221 -1.49 20.07 -9.80
CA HIS A 221 -1.78 20.50 -11.17
C HIS A 221 -3.27 20.49 -11.52
N GLY A 222 -4.12 20.06 -10.59
CA GLY A 222 -5.56 20.09 -10.77
C GLY A 222 -6.12 19.00 -11.69
N ILE A 223 -5.35 17.94 -11.93
CA ILE A 223 -5.71 16.78 -12.74
C ILE A 223 -6.35 15.76 -11.79
N GLY A 224 -7.60 15.99 -11.38
CA GLY A 224 -8.26 15.20 -10.33
C GLY A 224 -9.13 14.03 -10.82
N LYS A 225 -9.26 13.81 -12.13
CA LYS A 225 -10.17 12.79 -12.68
C LYS A 225 -9.43 11.46 -12.92
N PRO A 226 -9.91 10.31 -12.40
CA PRO A 226 -9.23 9.01 -12.51
C PRO A 226 -8.78 8.61 -13.92
N GLY A 227 -9.58 8.91 -14.96
CA GLY A 227 -9.21 8.59 -16.35
C GLY A 227 -8.08 9.44 -16.94
N ALA A 228 -7.74 10.58 -16.32
CA ALA A 228 -6.61 11.42 -16.72
C ALA A 228 -5.30 11.03 -16.01
N LEU A 229 -5.35 10.02 -15.13
CA LEU A 229 -4.23 9.62 -14.27
C LEU A 229 -3.61 8.28 -14.66
N THR A 230 -4.15 7.58 -15.66
CA THR A 230 -3.63 6.27 -16.07
C THR A 230 -2.16 6.36 -16.48
N ASP A 231 -1.76 7.25 -17.39
CA ASP A 231 -0.35 7.38 -17.79
C ASP A 231 0.57 7.76 -16.62
N LYS A 232 0.04 8.60 -15.72
CA LYS A 232 0.71 9.04 -14.51
C LYS A 232 0.90 7.90 -13.50
N LEU A 233 -0.08 7.00 -13.39
CA LEU A 233 -0.01 5.79 -12.57
C LEU A 233 1.15 4.89 -13.02
N TYR A 234 1.29 4.67 -14.34
CA TYR A 234 2.35 3.84 -14.90
C TYR A 234 3.73 4.46 -14.64
N ALA A 235 3.86 5.79 -14.81
CA ALA A 235 5.10 6.50 -14.50
C ALA A 235 5.46 6.44 -13.01
N GLY A 236 4.46 6.46 -12.11
CA GLY A 236 4.64 6.26 -10.67
C GLY A 236 5.14 4.86 -10.31
N VAL A 237 4.51 3.81 -10.85
CA VAL A 237 4.99 2.42 -10.68
C VAL A 237 6.39 2.25 -11.25
N ALA A 238 6.67 2.83 -12.42
CA ALA A 238 8.00 2.80 -13.02
C ALA A 238 9.03 3.51 -12.14
N SER A 239 8.67 4.63 -11.51
CA SER A 239 9.56 5.31 -10.56
C SER A 239 9.81 4.49 -9.31
N ALA A 240 8.80 3.82 -8.75
CA ALA A 240 8.99 2.90 -7.63
C ALA A 240 9.92 1.74 -8.02
N ALA A 241 9.70 1.16 -9.21
CA ALA A 241 10.52 0.07 -9.74
C ALA A 241 11.98 0.51 -9.86
N GLU A 242 12.24 1.66 -10.49
CA GLU A 242 13.59 2.18 -10.71
C GLU A 242 14.30 2.46 -9.37
N THR A 243 13.62 3.07 -8.39
CA THR A 243 14.16 3.32 -7.04
C THR A 243 14.61 2.01 -6.37
N LEU A 244 13.86 0.92 -6.56
CA LEU A 244 14.19 -0.40 -6.03
C LEU A 244 15.17 -1.18 -6.89
N GLY A 245 15.72 -0.60 -7.95
CA GLY A 245 16.65 -1.31 -8.84
C GLY A 245 15.95 -2.26 -9.81
N MET A 246 14.73 -1.96 -10.25
CA MET A 246 13.93 -2.76 -11.19
C MET A 246 13.54 -1.93 -12.42
N GLY A 247 12.96 -2.56 -13.44
CA GLY A 247 12.36 -1.87 -14.58
C GLY A 247 10.92 -2.30 -14.83
N LEU A 248 10.04 -1.35 -15.12
CA LEU A 248 8.67 -1.59 -15.56
C LEU A 248 8.57 -1.53 -17.10
N TYR A 249 7.93 -2.53 -17.70
CA TYR A 249 7.66 -2.60 -19.13
C TYR A 249 6.18 -2.78 -19.35
N CYS A 250 5.58 -2.06 -20.29
CA CYS A 250 4.17 -2.22 -20.61
C CYS A 250 3.93 -2.17 -22.11
N GLY A 251 2.91 -2.89 -22.57
CA GLY A 251 2.53 -2.94 -23.97
C GLY A 251 1.37 -3.90 -24.22
N ILE A 252 1.22 -4.28 -25.49
CA ILE A 252 0.29 -5.31 -25.91
C ILE A 252 0.99 -6.67 -25.91
N LEU A 253 0.26 -7.73 -25.58
CA LEU A 253 0.80 -9.06 -25.32
C LEU A 253 1.59 -9.68 -26.49
N ASP A 254 1.16 -9.45 -27.73
CA ASP A 254 1.84 -9.95 -28.94
C ASP A 254 2.85 -8.97 -29.55
N GLY A 255 3.08 -7.83 -28.87
CA GLY A 255 3.97 -6.77 -29.32
C GLY A 255 5.13 -6.54 -28.36
N PRO A 256 5.98 -5.55 -28.67
CA PRO A 256 7.04 -5.15 -27.75
C PRO A 256 6.44 -4.51 -26.50
N LEU A 257 6.89 -4.95 -25.33
CA LEU A 257 6.68 -4.27 -24.06
C LEU A 257 7.75 -3.18 -23.96
N LYS A 258 7.33 -1.92 -23.92
CA LYS A 258 8.26 -0.79 -23.85
C LYS A 258 8.56 -0.47 -22.41
N ARG A 259 9.83 -0.17 -22.11
CA ARG A 259 10.21 0.34 -20.78
C ARG A 259 9.50 1.66 -20.52
N ILE A 260 8.78 1.73 -19.40
CA ILE A 260 8.09 2.94 -18.98
C ILE A 260 9.11 3.88 -18.35
N LYS A 261 9.08 5.15 -18.76
CA LYS A 261 9.94 6.18 -18.19
C LYS A 261 9.45 6.53 -16.77
N PRO A 262 10.33 6.52 -15.75
CA PRO A 262 9.94 6.91 -14.40
C PRO A 262 9.71 8.41 -14.29
N ASP A 263 8.71 8.80 -13.49
CA ASP A 263 8.51 10.19 -13.04
C ASP A 263 9.07 10.36 -11.63
N ALA A 264 10.10 11.20 -11.48
CA ALA A 264 10.74 11.42 -10.18
C ALA A 264 9.77 12.13 -9.21
N PRO A 265 9.62 11.63 -7.97
CA PRO A 265 8.74 12.25 -7.00
C PRO A 265 9.30 13.61 -6.54
N ASN A 266 8.41 14.57 -6.27
CA ASN A 266 8.80 15.74 -5.47
C ASN A 266 9.02 15.30 -4.02
N VAL A 267 10.28 14.97 -3.68
CA VAL A 267 10.65 14.44 -2.36
C VAL A 267 10.36 15.40 -1.19
N ASN A 268 10.13 16.69 -1.49
CA ASN A 268 9.83 17.73 -0.52
C ASN A 268 8.35 18.12 -0.50
N ASP A 269 7.44 17.38 -1.14
CA ASP A 269 6.01 17.68 -1.04
C ASP A 269 5.54 17.54 0.41
N GLU A 270 4.97 18.62 0.93
CA GLU A 270 4.50 18.74 2.31
C GLU A 270 3.34 17.78 2.63
N MET A 271 2.62 17.29 1.60
CA MET A 271 1.58 16.27 1.77
C MET A 271 2.15 14.95 2.33
N PHE A 272 3.43 14.64 2.11
CA PHE A 272 4.06 13.48 2.75
C PHE A 272 4.16 13.61 4.27
N VAL A 273 4.35 14.83 4.80
CA VAL A 273 4.34 15.06 6.26
C VAL A 273 2.95 14.80 6.84
N LEU A 274 1.90 15.22 6.11
CA LEU A 274 0.52 14.97 6.52
C LEU A 274 0.17 13.48 6.46
N GLN A 275 0.65 12.74 5.45
CA GLN A 275 0.49 11.29 5.39
C GLN A 275 1.24 10.58 6.51
N ALA A 276 2.46 11.00 6.83
CA ALA A 276 3.23 10.46 7.95
C ALA A 276 2.50 10.66 9.30
N LYS A 277 1.91 11.84 9.51
CA LYS A 277 1.05 12.12 10.68
C LYS A 277 -0.20 11.22 10.70
N ASN A 278 -0.87 11.06 9.56
CA ASN A 278 -2.01 10.15 9.43
C ASN A 278 -1.63 8.70 9.71
N LEU A 279 -0.43 8.26 9.34
CA LEU A 279 0.03 6.91 9.57
C LEU A 279 0.19 6.62 11.07
N LEU A 280 0.83 7.52 11.83
CA LEU A 280 0.91 7.39 13.29
C LEU A 280 -0.47 7.37 13.96
N LEU A 281 -1.39 8.23 13.51
CA LEU A 281 -2.75 8.26 14.03
C LEU A 281 -3.51 6.96 13.70
N SER A 282 -3.26 6.38 12.52
CA SER A 282 -3.86 5.10 12.10
C SER A 282 -3.36 3.93 12.94
N LEU A 283 -2.06 3.89 13.27
CA LEU A 283 -1.49 2.89 14.18
C LEU A 283 -2.11 2.96 15.55
N LYS A 284 -2.23 4.18 16.11
CA LYS A 284 -2.91 4.38 17.38
C LYS A 284 -4.36 3.92 17.33
N LEU A 285 -5.07 4.19 16.23
CA LEU A 285 -6.42 3.70 16.03
C LEU A 285 -6.48 2.18 16.03
N ALA A 286 -5.59 1.50 15.30
CA ALA A 286 -5.57 0.04 15.24
C ALA A 286 -5.14 -0.61 16.56
N ASN A 287 -4.23 0.02 17.31
CA ASN A 287 -3.63 -0.56 18.51
C ASN A 287 -3.67 0.39 19.74
N THR A 288 -4.87 0.82 20.10
CA THR A 288 -5.11 1.76 21.23
C THR A 288 -4.59 1.26 22.59
N GLN A 289 -4.34 -0.04 22.75
CA GLN A 289 -3.86 -0.60 24.02
C GLN A 289 -2.35 -0.45 24.21
N GLU A 290 -1.58 -0.56 23.13
CA GLU A 290 -0.13 -0.42 23.11
C GLU A 290 0.30 1.05 23.02
N HIS A 291 -0.40 1.86 22.21
CA HIS A 291 -0.06 3.27 22.01
C HIS A 291 -0.91 4.21 22.87
N ARG A 292 -0.67 4.22 24.19
CA ARG A 292 -1.46 5.01 25.16
C ARG A 292 -1.11 6.49 25.22
N GLU A 293 0.09 6.88 24.80
CA GLU A 293 0.55 8.26 24.89
C GLU A 293 -0.31 9.18 24.01
N ALA A 294 -0.67 10.35 24.56
CA ALA A 294 -1.51 11.30 23.87
C ALA A 294 -0.81 11.87 22.62
N LEU A 295 -1.51 11.92 21.49
CA LEU A 295 -1.00 12.56 20.27
C LEU A 295 -1.21 14.08 20.40
N THR A 296 -0.11 14.80 20.66
CA THR A 296 -0.14 16.23 21.01
C THR A 296 0.44 17.13 19.93
N TYR A 297 0.69 16.61 18.73
CA TYR A 297 1.23 17.39 17.63
C TYR A 297 0.12 18.08 16.80
N PRO A 298 0.35 19.28 16.26
CA PRO A 298 -0.57 19.92 15.34
C PRO A 298 -0.60 19.16 14.00
N PHE A 299 -1.78 19.00 13.40
CA PHE A 299 -1.93 18.36 12.09
C PHE A 299 -1.66 19.33 10.92
N THR A 300 -0.42 19.82 10.86
CA THR A 300 0.07 20.74 9.83
C THR A 300 1.18 20.07 9.01
N PRO A 301 1.51 20.60 7.81
CA PRO A 301 2.60 20.09 6.97
C PRO A 301 4.01 20.26 7.56
N ALA A 302 4.15 20.83 8.76
CA ALA A 302 5.45 21.04 9.40
C ALA A 302 5.88 19.81 10.23
N ILE A 303 7.19 19.53 10.23
CA ILE A 303 7.83 18.55 11.11
C ILE A 303 8.17 19.23 12.45
N ASP A 304 7.16 19.39 13.29
CA ASP A 304 7.27 20.04 14.60
C ASP A 304 7.91 19.14 15.68
N PRO A 305 8.44 19.70 16.78
CA PRO A 305 9.07 18.92 17.84
C PRO A 305 8.14 17.90 18.53
N ALA A 306 6.82 18.16 18.61
CA ALA A 306 5.89 17.22 19.21
C ALA A 306 5.68 16.00 18.30
N PHE A 307 5.63 16.20 16.99
CA PHE A 307 5.56 15.12 16.01
C PHE A 307 6.84 14.26 16.04
N ARG A 308 8.02 14.87 16.16
CA ARG A 308 9.29 14.11 16.28
C ARG A 308 9.29 13.18 17.48
N ARG A 309 8.89 13.68 18.66
CA ARG A 309 8.75 12.86 19.88
C ARG A 309 7.74 11.72 19.71
N ALA A 310 6.62 11.99 19.02
CA ALA A 310 5.63 10.95 18.75
C ALA A 310 6.17 9.85 17.83
N ILE A 311 6.98 10.20 16.83
CA ILE A 311 7.63 9.23 15.93
C ILE A 311 8.63 8.33 16.69
N ALA A 312 9.32 8.86 17.71
CA ALA A 312 10.32 8.11 18.48
C ALA A 312 9.75 6.86 19.18
N GLN A 313 8.46 6.89 19.54
CA GLN A 313 7.76 5.74 20.11
C GLN A 313 7.71 4.53 19.17
N TYR A 314 7.91 4.76 17.86
CA TYR A 314 7.91 3.73 16.81
C TYR A 314 9.33 3.37 16.36
N GLY A 315 10.34 3.61 17.21
CA GLY A 315 11.73 3.18 16.99
C GLY A 315 12.52 4.01 15.98
N ILE A 316 12.04 5.19 15.59
CA ILE A 316 12.75 6.10 14.68
C ILE A 316 13.39 7.23 15.48
N ASP A 317 14.72 7.37 15.39
CA ASP A 317 15.49 8.39 16.10
C ASP A 317 15.04 9.82 15.72
N GLU A 318 14.67 10.62 16.71
CA GLU A 318 14.27 12.02 16.55
C GLU A 318 15.31 12.87 15.83
N THR A 319 16.60 12.59 16.06
CA THR A 319 17.70 13.34 15.44
C THR A 319 17.80 13.04 13.95
N MET A 320 17.42 11.82 13.54
CA MET A 320 17.36 11.44 12.13
C MET A 320 16.18 12.09 11.41
N VAL A 321 15.01 12.21 12.05
CA VAL A 321 13.80 12.80 11.44
C VAL A 321 14.08 14.18 10.85
N SER A 322 14.91 14.98 11.52
CA SER A 322 15.28 16.33 11.06
C SER A 322 16.13 16.38 9.79
N ARG A 323 16.77 15.26 9.42
CA ARG A 323 17.67 15.14 8.27
C ARG A 323 16.98 14.48 7.07
N LEU A 324 15.82 13.87 7.28
CA LEU A 324 15.06 13.21 6.22
C LEU A 324 14.23 14.23 5.44
N THR A 325 14.10 14.01 4.13
CA THR A 325 13.07 14.68 3.34
C THR A 325 11.68 14.19 3.76
N PRO A 326 10.60 14.95 3.53
CA PRO A 326 9.23 14.49 3.75
C PRO A 326 8.93 13.11 3.16
N PHE A 327 9.37 12.86 1.92
CA PHE A 327 9.22 11.55 1.27
C PHE A 327 9.96 10.45 2.03
N ALA A 328 11.23 10.66 2.38
CA ALA A 328 12.03 9.66 3.08
C ALA A 328 11.48 9.36 4.48
N LEU A 329 11.01 10.38 5.20
CA LEU A 329 10.33 10.21 6.49
C LEU A 329 9.08 9.34 6.34
N TYR A 330 8.26 9.60 5.33
CA TYR A 330 7.05 8.82 5.08
C TYR A 330 7.37 7.36 4.72
N VAL A 331 8.36 7.12 3.86
CA VAL A 331 8.83 5.76 3.53
C VAL A 331 9.34 5.03 4.77
N THR A 332 10.18 5.67 5.60
CA THR A 332 10.71 5.05 6.82
C THR A 332 9.58 4.67 7.77
N LEU A 333 8.57 5.54 7.95
CA LEU A 333 7.43 5.22 8.79
C LEU A 333 6.57 4.09 8.20
N LEU A 334 6.28 4.11 6.89
CA LEU A 334 5.57 3.04 6.20
C LEU A 334 6.27 1.69 6.39
N GLU A 335 7.58 1.64 6.22
CA GLU A 335 8.37 0.42 6.39
C GLU A 335 8.27 -0.12 7.82
N GLN A 336 8.31 0.74 8.86
CA GLN A 336 8.13 0.28 10.23
C GLN A 336 6.71 -0.26 10.46
N VAL A 337 5.70 0.42 9.94
CA VAL A 337 4.30 -0.05 10.03
C VAL A 337 4.10 -1.39 9.36
N LEU A 338 4.67 -1.59 8.17
CA LEU A 338 4.55 -2.82 7.39
C LEU A 338 5.12 -4.05 8.10
N LYS A 339 6.02 -3.88 9.07
CA LYS A 339 6.54 -4.99 9.90
C LYS A 339 5.54 -5.50 10.93
N GLU A 340 4.60 -4.64 11.34
CA GLU A 340 3.65 -4.94 12.42
C GLU A 340 2.23 -5.13 11.89
N GLN A 341 1.86 -4.43 10.81
CA GLN A 341 0.51 -4.39 10.30
C GLN A 341 0.47 -4.37 8.77
N PHE A 342 -0.59 -4.96 8.22
CA PHE A 342 -0.90 -4.84 6.82
C PHE A 342 -1.43 -3.43 6.49
N ILE A 343 -0.86 -2.80 5.47
CA ILE A 343 -1.27 -1.50 4.94
C ILE A 343 -1.20 -1.57 3.41
N THR A 344 -2.16 -0.95 2.73
CA THR A 344 -2.16 -0.86 1.27
C THR A 344 -2.17 0.58 0.78
N GLY A 345 -1.53 0.83 -0.35
CA GLY A 345 -1.52 2.14 -1.00
C GLY A 345 -2.84 2.49 -1.70
N ASP A 346 -3.22 3.77 -1.65
CA ASP A 346 -4.16 4.42 -2.56
C ASP A 346 -3.37 5.48 -3.35
N LEU A 347 -3.83 5.90 -4.54
CA LEU A 347 -3.14 6.95 -5.31
C LEU A 347 -2.99 8.25 -4.49
N PHE A 348 -3.92 8.51 -3.59
CA PHE A 348 -3.97 9.73 -2.79
C PHE A 348 -3.72 9.52 -1.29
N GLY A 349 -3.27 8.34 -0.88
CA GLY A 349 -3.07 8.01 0.53
C GLY A 349 -2.90 6.51 0.76
N PHE A 350 -3.58 5.97 1.76
CA PHE A 350 -3.46 4.56 2.12
C PHE A 350 -4.68 4.04 2.90
N PHE A 351 -4.75 2.71 3.02
CA PHE A 351 -5.72 1.98 3.83
C PHE A 351 -5.02 1.12 4.87
N LEU A 352 -5.45 1.24 6.12
CA LEU A 352 -4.98 0.39 7.22
C LEU A 352 -6.21 -0.30 7.86
N PRO A 353 -6.34 -1.63 7.80
CA PRO A 353 -7.47 -2.35 8.41
C PRO A 353 -7.51 -2.20 9.93
N ASP A 354 -8.70 -2.01 10.50
CA ASP A 354 -8.91 -2.05 11.95
C ASP A 354 -9.15 -3.50 12.38
N PHE A 355 -8.10 -4.20 12.82
CA PHE A 355 -8.18 -5.59 13.24
C PHE A 355 -8.96 -5.83 14.55
N ARG A 356 -9.48 -4.78 15.21
CA ARG A 356 -10.27 -4.93 16.44
C ARG A 356 -11.68 -5.48 16.21
N SER A 357 -12.18 -5.46 14.97
CA SER A 357 -13.42 -6.16 14.62
C SER A 357 -13.12 -7.59 14.22
N SER A 358 -13.48 -8.56 15.07
CA SER A 358 -13.66 -9.94 14.63
C SER A 358 -14.61 -9.95 13.45
N VAL A 359 -14.12 -10.32 12.28
CA VAL A 359 -14.79 -10.25 10.96
C VAL A 359 -16.24 -10.75 11.07
N PRO A 360 -17.22 -9.85 10.83
CA PRO A 360 -17.92 -9.94 9.56
C PRO A 360 -17.89 -8.60 8.81
N THR A 361 -18.05 -8.69 7.50
CA THR A 361 -18.31 -7.55 6.62
C THR A 361 -19.49 -6.71 7.13
N PRO A 362 -19.38 -5.36 7.13
CA PRO A 362 -18.29 -4.55 6.57
C PRO A 362 -16.99 -4.54 7.39
N ILE A 363 -15.85 -4.53 6.69
CA ILE A 363 -14.54 -4.30 7.30
C ILE A 363 -14.40 -2.81 7.57
N THR A 364 -13.96 -2.46 8.78
CA THR A 364 -13.60 -1.09 9.11
C THR A 364 -12.12 -0.86 8.79
N VAL A 365 -11.81 0.22 8.08
CA VAL A 365 -10.43 0.64 7.79
C VAL A 365 -10.20 2.09 8.21
N ALA A 366 -8.99 2.41 8.67
CA ALA A 366 -8.49 3.78 8.70
C ALA A 366 -8.03 4.14 7.28
N ARG A 367 -8.73 5.07 6.64
CA ARG A 367 -8.41 5.57 5.30
C ARG A 367 -7.78 6.95 5.40
N SER A 368 -6.54 7.06 4.93
CA SER A 368 -5.91 8.36 4.70
C SER A 368 -6.13 8.79 3.25
N ARG A 369 -6.43 10.08 3.04
CA ARG A 369 -6.59 10.64 1.70
C ARG A 369 -6.24 12.11 1.66
N CYS A 370 -5.48 12.51 0.65
CA CYS A 370 -5.44 13.89 0.18
C CYS A 370 -6.37 14.07 -1.02
N TYR A 371 -7.06 15.20 -1.11
CA TYR A 371 -7.96 15.50 -2.22
C TYR A 371 -7.97 17.01 -2.46
N ARG A 372 -8.39 17.40 -3.66
CA ARG A 372 -8.43 18.81 -4.05
C ARG A 372 -9.77 19.41 -3.65
N SER A 373 -9.74 20.65 -3.16
CA SER A 373 -10.96 21.45 -3.03
C SER A 373 -11.40 21.96 -4.41
N ASP A 374 -12.66 21.73 -4.77
CA ASP A 374 -13.23 22.10 -6.07
C ASP A 374 -13.15 23.61 -6.36
N THR A 375 -12.97 24.44 -5.33
CA THR A 375 -13.10 25.90 -5.42
C THR A 375 -11.79 26.68 -5.48
N ALA A 376 -10.62 26.10 -5.15
CA ALA A 376 -9.46 26.94 -4.80
C ALA A 376 -8.06 26.55 -5.35
N LYS A 377 -7.86 25.49 -6.16
CA LYS A 377 -6.50 24.97 -6.47
C LYS A 377 -5.69 24.61 -5.21
N GLU A 378 -6.40 24.27 -4.13
CA GLU A 378 -5.87 23.97 -2.81
C GLU A 378 -6.23 22.52 -2.44
N TYR A 379 -5.51 21.93 -1.48
CA TYR A 379 -5.66 20.52 -1.10
C TYR A 379 -6.13 20.37 0.36
N LYS A 380 -6.80 19.26 0.62
CA LYS A 380 -7.13 18.81 1.97
C LYS A 380 -6.55 17.43 2.17
N CYS A 381 -6.05 17.15 3.37
CA CYS A 381 -5.64 15.80 3.74
C CYS A 381 -6.34 15.41 5.03
N SER A 382 -6.82 14.16 5.10
CA SER A 382 -7.59 13.69 6.24
C SER A 382 -7.40 12.19 6.46
N LEU A 383 -7.55 11.78 7.71
CA LEU A 383 -7.76 10.41 8.11
C LEU A 383 -9.19 10.23 8.59
N ALA A 384 -9.87 9.21 8.07
CA ALA A 384 -11.20 8.84 8.53
C ALA A 384 -11.35 7.32 8.65
N GLN A 385 -12.15 6.89 9.61
CA GLN A 385 -12.68 5.54 9.63
C GLN A 385 -13.64 5.37 8.45
N THR A 386 -13.49 4.30 7.69
CA THR A 386 -14.34 3.99 6.54
C THR A 386 -14.83 2.55 6.66
N GLU A 387 -16.13 2.33 6.47
CA GLU A 387 -16.67 0.99 6.31
C GLU A 387 -16.53 0.56 4.86
N VAL A 388 -15.92 -0.60 4.65
CA VAL A 388 -15.72 -1.23 3.35
C VAL A 388 -16.63 -2.46 3.29
N ARG A 389 -17.70 -2.36 2.48
CA ARG A 389 -18.64 -3.47 2.22
C ARG A 389 -18.24 -4.31 1.01
N SER A 390 -17.63 -3.66 0.02
CA SER A 390 -17.01 -4.23 -1.16
C SER A 390 -15.93 -3.27 -1.67
N SER A 391 -15.14 -3.65 -2.68
CA SER A 391 -14.08 -2.81 -3.26
C SER A 391 -14.56 -1.44 -3.78
N VAL A 392 -15.86 -1.25 -3.97
CA VAL A 392 -16.49 -0.02 -4.48
C VAL A 392 -17.49 0.63 -3.53
N ASP A 393 -18.01 -0.09 -2.54
CA ASP A 393 -18.97 0.45 -1.57
C ASP A 393 -18.26 0.82 -0.26
N MET A 394 -18.02 2.13 -0.13
CA MET A 394 -17.28 2.73 0.96
C MET A 394 -18.10 3.85 1.60
N THR A 395 -18.41 3.73 2.89
CA THR A 395 -19.08 4.79 3.64
C THR A 395 -18.10 5.44 4.62
N ALA A 396 -17.83 6.73 4.42
CA ALA A 396 -16.99 7.50 5.32
C ALA A 396 -17.69 7.63 6.69
N GLY A 397 -16.97 7.24 7.74
CA GLY A 397 -17.37 7.38 9.14
C GLY A 397 -16.62 8.54 9.81
N ARG A 398 -16.15 8.29 11.04
CA ARG A 398 -15.52 9.30 11.90
C ARG A 398 -14.21 9.84 11.31
N ARG A 399 -14.07 11.16 11.27
CA ARG A 399 -12.84 11.83 10.85
C ARG A 399 -11.95 12.12 12.05
N TYR A 400 -10.71 11.66 11.97
CA TYR A 400 -9.72 11.83 13.04
C TYR A 400 -8.70 12.92 12.74
N SER A 401 -8.51 13.28 11.48
CA SER A 401 -7.68 14.43 11.13
C SER A 401 -8.22 15.16 9.92
N LEU A 402 -7.90 16.46 9.85
CA LEU A 402 -8.14 17.28 8.68
C LEU A 402 -7.08 18.40 8.65
N PHE A 403 -6.40 18.54 7.53
CA PHE A 403 -5.72 19.77 7.17
C PHE A 403 -6.40 20.33 5.93
N ASP A 404 -6.76 21.61 5.97
CA ASP A 404 -7.27 22.36 4.83
C ASP A 404 -6.28 23.46 4.49
N SER A 405 -5.70 23.39 3.27
CA SER A 405 -4.64 24.31 2.89
C SER A 405 -5.15 25.72 2.58
N VAL A 406 -6.46 25.90 2.35
CA VAL A 406 -7.09 27.20 2.04
C VAL A 406 -7.08 28.11 3.26
N ASP A 407 -7.67 27.65 4.35
CA ASP A 407 -7.89 28.42 5.58
C ASP A 407 -6.85 28.09 6.66
N LYS A 408 -5.94 27.16 6.36
CA LYS A 408 -4.95 26.58 7.27
C LYS A 408 -5.60 25.95 8.50
N THR A 409 -6.84 25.47 8.37
CA THR A 409 -7.51 24.73 9.43
C THR A 409 -6.83 23.37 9.62
N SER A 410 -6.48 23.08 10.85
CA SER A 410 -5.86 21.84 11.30
C SER A 410 -6.71 21.22 12.40
N VAL A 411 -7.02 19.94 12.25
CA VAL A 411 -7.78 19.14 13.19
C VAL A 411 -7.04 17.83 13.41
N ILE A 412 -6.87 17.45 14.67
CA ILE A 412 -6.52 16.10 15.06
C ILE A 412 -7.39 15.69 16.25
N VAL A 413 -7.89 14.47 16.19
CA VAL A 413 -8.67 13.83 17.23
C VAL A 413 -7.88 12.61 17.67
N ASP A 414 -7.33 12.68 18.86
CA ASP A 414 -6.74 11.53 19.52
C ASP A 414 -7.87 10.65 20.10
N PRO A 415 -8.14 9.46 19.56
CA PRO A 415 -9.24 8.61 19.98
C PRO A 415 -9.07 8.12 21.43
N ALA A 416 -10.12 8.22 22.24
CA ALA A 416 -10.17 7.57 23.54
C ALA A 416 -10.56 6.09 23.42
N ALA A 417 -10.28 5.31 24.47
CA ALA A 417 -10.79 3.94 24.59
C ALA A 417 -12.32 3.92 24.42
N GLY A 418 -12.83 3.11 23.48
CA GLY A 418 -14.26 2.99 23.18
C GLY A 418 -14.79 3.87 22.02
N LEU A 419 -13.92 4.57 21.29
CA LEU A 419 -14.15 5.22 19.97
C LEU A 419 -15.28 6.28 19.84
N ARG A 420 -16.06 6.56 20.89
CA ARG A 420 -17.12 7.59 20.87
C ARG A 420 -16.63 8.98 21.28
N ARG A 421 -15.47 9.06 21.93
CA ARG A 421 -14.87 10.28 22.46
C ARG A 421 -13.39 10.33 22.10
N GLY A 422 -12.81 11.51 22.22
CA GLY A 422 -11.37 11.73 22.02
C GLY A 422 -10.89 13.03 22.65
N VAL A 423 -9.63 13.34 22.43
CA VAL A 423 -9.03 14.65 22.67
C VAL A 423 -8.90 15.35 21.33
N LEU A 424 -9.59 16.46 21.16
CA LEU A 424 -9.57 17.29 19.96
C LEU A 424 -8.54 18.39 20.13
N LEU A 425 -7.62 18.48 19.18
CA LEU A 425 -6.84 19.69 18.92
C LEU A 425 -7.33 20.26 17.59
N ARG A 426 -7.83 21.49 17.64
CA ARG A 426 -8.31 22.23 16.46
C ARG A 426 -7.61 23.57 16.42
N ASP A 427 -6.97 23.89 15.30
CA ASP A 427 -6.37 25.18 15.03
C ASP A 427 -6.98 25.75 13.75
N THR A 428 -7.43 26.99 13.80
CA THR A 428 -8.03 27.73 12.68
C THR A 428 -7.38 29.11 12.59
N SER A 429 -7.69 29.88 11.54
CA SER A 429 -7.23 31.27 11.44
C SER A 429 -7.66 32.16 12.62
N LYS A 430 -8.77 31.84 13.30
CA LYS A 430 -9.37 32.68 14.37
C LYS A 430 -9.17 32.15 15.77
N GLN A 431 -9.09 30.84 15.95
CA GLN A 431 -9.09 30.23 17.27
C GLN A 431 -8.35 28.88 17.29
N THR A 432 -7.85 28.52 18.48
CA THR A 432 -7.43 27.16 18.82
C THR A 432 -8.37 26.55 19.85
N TYR A 433 -8.57 25.24 19.81
CA TYR A 433 -9.26 24.47 20.83
C TYR A 433 -8.43 23.24 21.19
N GLN A 434 -8.32 22.96 22.48
CA GLN A 434 -7.75 21.74 23.02
C GLN A 434 -8.63 21.21 24.14
N GLY A 435 -9.14 19.99 24.02
CA GLY A 435 -9.97 19.41 25.08
C GLY A 435 -10.65 18.13 24.67
N THR A 436 -11.46 17.59 25.56
CA THR A 436 -12.26 16.40 25.26
C THR A 436 -13.34 16.72 24.20
N CYS A 437 -13.72 15.71 23.43
CA CYS A 437 -14.73 15.82 22.39
C CYS A 437 -15.56 14.53 22.28
N ARG A 438 -16.77 14.65 21.74
CA ARG A 438 -17.65 13.55 21.38
C ARG A 438 -17.92 13.59 19.88
N PHE A 439 -17.93 12.42 19.23
CA PHE A 439 -18.32 12.34 17.83
C PHE A 439 -19.82 12.59 17.66
N ASN A 440 -20.16 13.55 16.80
CA ASN A 440 -21.50 13.79 16.27
C ASN A 440 -21.44 13.64 14.74
N GLY A 441 -21.93 12.51 14.23
CA GLY A 441 -21.67 12.12 12.84
C GLY A 441 -20.18 11.84 12.61
N ASP A 442 -19.60 12.48 11.59
CA ASP A 442 -18.19 12.33 11.21
C ASP A 442 -17.24 13.30 11.92
N VAL A 443 -17.75 14.29 12.65
CA VAL A 443 -16.95 15.34 13.30
C VAL A 443 -16.92 15.12 14.81
N CYS A 444 -15.76 15.37 15.45
CA CYS A 444 -15.67 15.46 16.90
C CYS A 444 -15.98 16.88 17.37
N VAL A 445 -17.01 17.02 18.19
CA VAL A 445 -17.49 18.31 18.73
C VAL A 445 -17.02 18.43 20.19
N PRO A 446 -16.56 19.61 20.66
CA PRO A 446 -16.18 19.84 22.05
C PRO A 446 -17.22 19.32 23.05
N GLU A 447 -16.80 18.48 23.98
CA GLU A 447 -17.64 17.95 25.07
C GLU A 447 -16.75 17.62 26.27
N GLY A 448 -17.08 18.12 27.45
CA GLY A 448 -16.28 17.98 28.67
C GLY A 448 -15.25 19.11 28.82
N LYS A 449 -14.15 18.86 29.53
CA LYS A 449 -13.17 19.90 29.85
C LYS A 449 -12.34 20.27 28.63
N GLY A 450 -12.15 21.57 28.41
CA GLY A 450 -11.32 22.07 27.32
C GLY A 450 -10.89 23.52 27.51
N GLU A 451 -10.04 23.94 26.59
CA GLU A 451 -9.55 25.32 26.46
C GLU A 451 -9.80 25.79 25.02
N VAL A 452 -10.33 27.00 24.87
CA VAL A 452 -10.40 27.71 23.61
C VAL A 452 -9.57 28.99 23.70
N THR A 453 -8.72 29.24 22.72
CA THR A 453 -7.98 30.50 22.60
C THR A 453 -8.44 31.23 21.35
N PHE A 454 -9.04 32.40 21.52
CA PHE A 454 -9.34 33.35 20.46
C PHE A 454 -8.11 34.21 20.23
N LYS A 455 -7.46 34.01 19.08
CA LYS A 455 -6.12 34.55 18.79
C LYS A 455 -6.10 36.08 18.88
N GLY A 456 -5.27 36.63 19.76
CA GLY A 456 -5.14 38.07 20.00
C GLY A 456 -6.27 38.69 20.84
N VAL A 457 -7.15 37.87 21.43
CA VAL A 457 -8.33 38.35 22.15
C VAL A 457 -8.36 37.79 23.57
N MET A 458 -8.57 36.48 23.72
CA MET A 458 -8.77 35.86 25.02
C MET A 458 -8.60 34.35 24.97
N ARG A 459 -8.28 33.77 26.13
CA ARG A 459 -8.25 32.33 26.37
C ARG A 459 -9.30 31.97 27.41
N VAL A 460 -10.04 30.89 27.18
CA VAL A 460 -11.10 30.42 28.07
C VAL A 460 -10.94 28.94 28.37
N GLN A 461 -10.88 28.59 29.65
CA GLN A 461 -10.81 27.23 30.15
C GLN A 461 -12.12 26.89 30.86
N GLY A 462 -12.81 25.83 30.45
CA GLY A 462 -14.10 25.49 31.02
C GLY A 462 -14.65 24.13 30.59
N THR A 463 -15.95 23.94 30.77
CA THR A 463 -16.67 22.72 30.38
C THR A 463 -17.56 23.01 29.18
N PHE A 464 -17.46 22.15 28.17
CA PHE A 464 -18.21 22.24 26.92
C PHE A 464 -19.30 21.17 26.87
N VAL A 465 -20.45 21.52 26.31
CA VAL A 465 -21.57 20.61 26.03
C VAL A 465 -22.05 20.89 24.62
N ASP A 466 -22.01 19.87 23.76
CA ASP A 466 -22.41 19.97 22.34
C ASP A 466 -21.74 21.12 21.56
N GLY A 467 -20.51 21.48 21.94
CA GLY A 467 -19.73 22.53 21.29
C GLY A 467 -19.76 23.88 22.02
N ASP A 468 -20.75 24.08 22.89
CA ASP A 468 -20.96 25.33 23.62
C ASP A 468 -20.29 25.29 24.99
N LEU A 469 -19.68 26.40 25.39
CA LEU A 469 -19.13 26.56 26.73
C LEU A 469 -20.26 26.86 27.71
N ILE A 470 -20.41 26.03 28.75
CA ILE A 470 -21.52 26.15 29.73
C ILE A 470 -20.97 26.13 31.16
N GLY A 471 -21.50 27.02 32.00
CA GLY A 471 -21.21 27.06 33.43
C GLY A 471 -19.93 27.82 33.75
N GLU A 472 -19.31 27.49 34.88
CA GLU A 472 -18.12 28.19 35.35
C GLU A 472 -16.90 27.93 34.45
N ALA A 473 -16.21 29.01 34.09
CA ALA A 473 -14.99 29.00 33.31
C ALA A 473 -13.98 30.03 33.83
N ILE A 474 -12.72 29.88 33.43
CA ILE A 474 -11.66 30.85 33.65
C ILE A 474 -11.36 31.52 32.32
N GLN A 475 -11.50 32.84 32.26
CA GLN A 475 -11.20 33.65 31.10
C GLN A 475 -9.97 34.53 31.37
N THR A 476 -8.96 34.44 30.51
CA THR A 476 -7.78 35.32 30.53
C THR A 476 -7.81 36.18 29.27
N ARG A 477 -7.79 37.51 29.41
CA ARG A 477 -7.66 38.43 28.27
C ARG A 477 -6.20 38.48 27.82
N GLU A 478 -5.94 38.37 26.52
CA GLU A 478 -4.55 38.28 26.01
C GLU A 478 -3.82 39.63 26.02
N ASP A 479 -4.55 40.74 25.90
CA ASP A 479 -4.00 42.09 25.86
C ASP A 479 -3.55 42.60 27.24
N SER A 480 -4.31 42.30 28.28
CA SER A 480 -4.07 42.77 29.64
C SER A 480 -3.48 41.72 30.57
N GLY A 481 -3.61 40.43 30.21
CA GLY A 481 -3.30 39.30 31.10
C GLY A 481 -4.29 39.16 32.26
N GLU A 482 -5.34 39.97 32.31
CA GLU A 482 -6.36 39.97 33.35
C GLU A 482 -7.13 38.65 33.29
N THR A 483 -7.31 38.01 34.45
CA THR A 483 -7.95 36.69 34.54
C THR A 483 -9.18 36.76 35.43
N TRP A 484 -10.29 36.23 34.93
CA TRP A 484 -11.61 36.26 35.55
C TRP A 484 -12.19 34.85 35.68
N LYS A 485 -12.81 34.58 36.81
CA LYS A 485 -13.82 33.53 36.92
C LYS A 485 -15.12 34.07 36.34
N VAL A 486 -15.70 33.36 35.38
CA VAL A 486 -16.91 33.75 34.66
C VAL A 486 -17.91 32.59 34.65
N ASN A 487 -19.21 32.88 34.56
CA ASN A 487 -20.26 31.90 34.31
C ASN A 487 -20.81 32.10 32.90
N TYR A 488 -20.72 31.09 32.04
CA TYR A 488 -21.30 31.10 30.70
C TYR A 488 -22.72 30.52 30.71
N GLU A 489 -23.62 31.21 30.02
CA GLU A 489 -25.02 30.86 29.80
C GLU A 489 -25.31 30.95 28.29
N ALA A 490 -26.51 30.53 27.85
CA ALA A 490 -26.84 30.46 26.42
C ALA A 490 -26.70 31.81 25.68
N ASP A 491 -26.81 32.93 26.40
CA ASP A 491 -26.93 34.27 25.84
C ASP A 491 -25.65 35.11 26.02
N GLY A 492 -24.63 34.57 26.71
CA GLY A 492 -23.42 35.31 27.06
C GLY A 492 -22.72 34.78 28.31
N TYR A 493 -21.97 35.67 28.98
CA TYR A 493 -21.28 35.32 30.22
C TYR A 493 -21.42 36.42 31.27
N ARG A 494 -21.29 36.03 32.54
CA ARG A 494 -21.23 36.93 33.69
C ARG A 494 -19.90 36.78 34.40
N GLU A 495 -19.20 37.89 34.61
CA GLU A 495 -18.01 37.94 35.47
C GLU A 495 -18.43 37.68 36.93
N ILE A 496 -17.78 36.70 37.57
CA ILE A 496 -18.01 36.33 38.97
C ILE A 496 -16.96 36.99 39.86
N GLU A 497 -15.69 36.77 39.53
CA GLU A 497 -14.56 37.14 40.39
C GLU A 497 -13.32 37.42 39.54
N ARG A 498 -12.63 38.53 39.83
CA ARG A 498 -11.31 38.79 39.25
C ARG A 498 -10.25 38.02 40.01
N LEU A 499 -9.49 37.20 39.30
CA LEU A 499 -8.43 36.34 39.86
C LEU A 499 -7.03 36.98 39.77
N LYS A 500 -6.79 37.77 38.71
CA LYS A 500 -5.50 38.45 38.46
C LYS A 500 -5.72 39.73 37.66
#